data_AF-A0A286B2V4-F1
#
_entry.id   AF-A0A286B2V4-F1
#
_cell.length_a   1.000
_cell.length_b   1.000
_cell.length_c   1.000
_cell.angle_alpha   90.00
_cell.angle_beta   90.00
_cell.angle_gamma   90.00
#
_symmetry.space_group_name_H-M   'P 1'
#
loop_
_entity.id
_entity.type
_entity.pdbx_description
1 polymer ?
#
loop_
_entity_poly.entity_id
_entity_poly.type
_entity_poly.pdbx_seq_one_letter_code
_entity_poly.pdbx_strand_id
1 'polypeptide(L)'
;MPPFTRPALVALCFMAASQLATAASFDCAKAGNATEKAICADPGLSRQDEAMAALYKRQVEMPGTGQWATFLKRDQRDWIAVRNRECRGKTECLKQDYERRITYLSHPLLHWMGRYVEGQCPKDGRFLDVTPELGGTLDIQIYVCPDPRGNMLLQGKNVLDGQRRLVVQEGGRCTRTLQFDTDRVTVSDTPGCAPSLAGSFTRDPRRSPFENE
;
A
#
# COMPACT_ATOMS: atom_id res chain seq x y z
N MET A 1 -83.87 18.02 1.97
CA MET A 1 -83.26 19.03 1.08
C MET A 1 -82.63 20.11 1.96
N PRO A 2 -81.43 20.64 1.71
CA PRO A 2 -80.17 20.11 1.18
C PRO A 2 -79.04 20.17 2.27
N PRO A 3 -77.76 19.87 1.96
CA PRO A 3 -76.74 19.37 2.90
C PRO A 3 -75.66 20.40 3.27
N PHE A 4 -74.86 20.14 4.32
CA PHE A 4 -73.52 20.76 4.43
C PHE A 4 -72.45 19.75 4.90
N THR A 5 -71.50 19.60 3.99
CA THR A 5 -70.25 18.85 3.97
C THR A 5 -69.33 19.15 5.16
N ARG A 6 -68.77 18.10 5.79
CA ARG A 6 -67.60 18.22 6.67
C ARG A 6 -66.33 17.85 5.91
N PRO A 7 -65.24 18.64 6.05
CA PRO A 7 -64.04 18.52 5.24
C PRO A 7 -63.24 17.27 5.61
N ALA A 8 -62.79 16.55 4.58
CA ALA A 8 -61.82 15.47 4.73
C ALA A 8 -60.44 16.08 5.04
N LEU A 9 -59.91 15.80 6.23
CA LEU A 9 -58.52 16.06 6.58
C LEU A 9 -57.63 15.12 5.78
N VAL A 10 -56.97 15.65 4.75
CA VAL A 10 -55.93 14.95 4.00
C VAL A 10 -54.72 14.81 4.92
N ALA A 11 -54.49 13.60 5.45
CA ALA A 11 -53.28 13.26 6.17
C ALA A 11 -52.11 13.21 5.19
N LEU A 12 -51.24 14.23 5.25
CA LEU A 12 -50.01 14.30 4.47
C LEU A 12 -48.99 13.32 5.07
N CYS A 13 -48.92 12.11 4.52
CA CYS A 13 -47.87 11.15 4.83
C CYS A 13 -46.50 11.72 4.43
N PHE A 14 -45.73 12.21 5.40
CA PHE A 14 -44.30 12.44 5.24
C PHE A 14 -43.63 11.08 5.01
N MET A 15 -43.34 10.75 3.75
CA MET A 15 -42.42 9.67 3.42
C MET A 15 -41.03 10.12 3.88
N ALA A 16 -40.62 9.68 5.07
CA ALA A 16 -39.23 9.71 5.47
C ALA A 16 -38.46 8.82 4.50
N ALA A 17 -37.78 9.43 3.54
CA ALA A 17 -36.78 8.76 2.72
C ALA A 17 -35.66 8.33 3.68
N SER A 18 -35.72 7.09 4.16
CA SER A 18 -34.60 6.42 4.80
C SER A 18 -33.48 6.41 3.78
N GLN A 19 -32.55 7.37 3.92
CA GLN A 19 -31.27 7.31 3.23
C GLN A 19 -30.66 5.98 3.64
N LEU A 20 -30.61 5.04 2.70
CA LEU A 20 -29.86 3.79 2.84
C LEU A 20 -28.51 4.18 3.44
N ALA A 21 -28.21 3.70 4.63
CA ALA A 21 -26.92 3.90 5.25
C ALA A 21 -25.87 3.27 4.32
N THR A 22 -25.29 4.08 3.44
CA THR A 22 -24.14 3.71 2.63
C THR A 22 -22.98 3.69 3.61
N ALA A 23 -22.70 2.53 4.16
CA ALA A 23 -21.66 2.39 5.15
C ALA A 23 -20.33 2.79 4.49
N ALA A 24 -19.67 3.76 5.08
CA ALA A 24 -18.24 3.94 4.91
C ALA A 24 -17.56 3.04 5.94
N SER A 25 -16.23 2.94 5.91
CA SER A 25 -15.46 2.27 6.97
C SER A 25 -15.56 2.95 8.34
N PHE A 26 -16.32 4.05 8.45
CA PHE A 26 -16.58 4.83 9.65
C PHE A 26 -18.06 5.27 9.73
N ASP A 27 -18.45 5.76 10.90
CA ASP A 27 -19.80 6.29 11.15
C ASP A 27 -19.99 7.66 10.50
N CYS A 28 -20.80 7.71 9.44
CA CYS A 28 -21.09 8.94 8.70
C CYS A 28 -21.76 10.04 9.53
N ALA A 29 -22.42 9.71 10.65
CA ALA A 29 -22.94 10.72 11.57
C ALA A 29 -21.83 11.50 12.29
N LYS A 30 -20.60 10.97 12.29
CA LYS A 30 -19.40 11.56 12.91
C LYS A 30 -18.45 12.22 11.91
N ALA A 31 -18.85 12.37 10.64
CA ALA A 31 -18.03 13.00 9.61
C ALA A 31 -17.67 14.46 9.97
N GLY A 32 -16.39 14.70 10.28
CA GLY A 32 -15.89 15.97 10.79
C GLY A 32 -15.25 16.86 9.72
N ASN A 33 -14.70 16.29 8.65
CA ASN A 33 -14.01 17.04 7.60
C ASN A 33 -14.67 16.92 6.21
N ALA A 34 -14.21 17.75 5.26
CA ALA A 34 -14.77 17.79 3.91
C ALA A 34 -14.64 16.46 3.15
N THR A 35 -13.54 15.72 3.36
CA THR A 35 -13.34 14.41 2.74
C THR A 35 -14.32 13.38 3.29
N GLU A 36 -14.48 13.29 4.61
CA GLU A 36 -15.43 12.37 5.24
C GLU A 36 -16.87 12.65 4.80
N LYS A 37 -17.26 13.92 4.74
CA LYS A 37 -18.58 14.32 4.22
C LYS A 37 -18.76 13.91 2.77
N ALA A 38 -17.74 14.07 1.93
CA ALA A 38 -17.79 13.64 0.52
C ALA A 38 -17.91 12.11 0.40
N ILE A 39 -17.17 11.35 1.21
CA ILE A 39 -17.25 9.88 1.26
C ILE A 39 -18.67 9.43 1.63
N CYS A 40 -19.28 10.07 2.63
CA CYS A 40 -20.64 9.76 3.07
C CYS A 40 -21.73 10.18 2.09
N ALA A 41 -21.47 11.19 1.25
CA ALA A 41 -22.45 11.70 0.28
C ALA A 41 -22.42 10.98 -1.07
N ASP A 42 -21.31 10.31 -1.43
CA ASP A 42 -21.16 9.57 -2.70
C ASP A 42 -21.07 8.06 -2.42
N PRO A 43 -22.08 7.26 -2.83
CA PRO A 43 -22.08 5.81 -2.62
C PRO A 43 -20.89 5.07 -3.27
N GLY A 44 -20.29 5.63 -4.32
CA GLY A 44 -19.10 5.07 -4.95
C GLY A 44 -17.86 5.24 -4.07
N LEU A 45 -17.67 6.43 -3.50
CA LEU A 45 -16.61 6.70 -2.54
C LEU A 45 -16.76 5.88 -1.26
N SER A 46 -17.98 5.72 -0.75
CA SER A 46 -18.24 4.87 0.43
C SER A 46 -17.81 3.43 0.17
N ARG A 47 -18.16 2.84 -0.98
CA ARG A 47 -17.69 1.48 -1.35
C ARG A 47 -16.17 1.38 -1.51
N GLN A 48 -15.54 2.41 -2.08
CA GLN A 48 -14.08 2.45 -2.22
C GLN A 48 -13.39 2.53 -0.85
N ASP A 49 -13.94 3.32 0.07
CA ASP A 49 -13.44 3.43 1.45
C ASP A 49 -13.54 2.09 2.19
N GLU A 50 -14.67 1.38 2.08
CA GLU A 50 -14.84 0.03 2.62
C GLU A 50 -13.84 -0.98 2.01
N ALA A 51 -13.70 -1.00 0.69
CA ALA A 51 -12.80 -1.91 -0.01
C ALA A 51 -11.33 -1.67 0.38
N MET A 52 -10.93 -0.39 0.45
CA MET A 52 -9.61 0.02 0.91
C MET A 52 -9.37 -0.44 2.36
N ALA A 53 -10.33 -0.20 3.26
CA ALA A 53 -10.22 -0.59 4.67
C ALA A 53 -10.10 -2.11 4.85
N ALA A 54 -10.84 -2.90 4.07
CA ALA A 54 -10.76 -4.36 4.08
C ALA A 54 -9.38 -4.87 3.63
N LEU A 55 -8.82 -4.30 2.56
CA LEU A 55 -7.49 -4.65 2.07
C LEU A 55 -6.40 -4.26 3.06
N TYR A 56 -6.48 -3.05 3.62
CA TYR A 56 -5.57 -2.59 4.66
C TYR A 56 -5.57 -3.54 5.86
N LYS A 57 -6.76 -3.92 6.35
CA LYS A 57 -6.91 -4.88 7.45
C LYS A 57 -6.22 -6.21 7.13
N ARG A 58 -6.47 -6.77 5.93
CA ARG A 58 -5.84 -8.02 5.47
C ARG A 58 -4.30 -7.93 5.47
N GLN A 59 -3.74 -6.81 5.04
CA GLN A 59 -2.29 -6.62 5.01
C GLN A 59 -1.69 -6.48 6.42
N VAL A 60 -2.35 -5.76 7.32
CA VAL A 60 -1.90 -5.57 8.72
C VAL A 60 -2.00 -6.86 9.53
N GLU A 61 -3.00 -7.69 9.27
CA GLU A 61 -3.23 -8.96 9.97
C GLU A 61 -2.44 -10.13 9.36
N MET A 62 -1.65 -9.89 8.30
CA MET A 62 -0.89 -10.93 7.62
C MET A 62 0.18 -11.53 8.55
N PRO A 63 0.11 -12.84 8.87
CA PRO A 63 1.03 -13.47 9.81
C PRO A 63 2.43 -13.63 9.19
N GLY A 64 3.45 -13.66 10.04
CA GLY A 64 4.83 -13.94 9.60
C GLY A 64 5.43 -12.86 8.70
N THR A 65 4.99 -11.60 8.85
CA THR A 65 5.48 -10.44 8.07
C THR A 65 6.39 -9.51 8.89
N GLY A 66 6.82 -9.94 10.07
CA GLY A 66 7.74 -9.17 10.92
C GLY A 66 7.17 -7.81 11.30
N GLN A 67 7.94 -6.75 11.08
CA GLN A 67 7.54 -5.38 11.40
C GLN A 67 6.63 -4.72 10.34
N TRP A 68 6.28 -5.43 9.26
CA TRP A 68 5.46 -4.89 8.16
C TRP A 68 4.19 -4.18 8.61
N ALA A 69 3.44 -4.78 9.55
CA ALA A 69 2.21 -4.19 10.07
C ALA A 69 2.43 -2.81 10.72
N THR A 70 3.56 -2.60 11.39
CA THR A 70 3.93 -1.31 11.98
C THR A 70 4.21 -0.27 10.90
N PHE A 71 4.91 -0.66 9.84
CA PHE A 71 5.24 0.20 8.71
C PHE A 71 4.01 0.62 7.93
N LEU A 72 3.14 -0.33 7.61
CA LEU A 72 1.92 -0.08 6.87
C LEU A 72 0.93 0.79 7.67
N LYS A 73 0.89 0.67 9.00
CA LYS A 73 0.10 1.57 9.87
C LYS A 73 0.56 3.03 9.78
N ARG A 74 1.89 3.26 9.72
CA ARG A 74 2.43 4.61 9.53
C ARG A 74 2.03 5.14 8.16
N ASP A 75 2.34 4.38 7.12
CA ASP A 75 2.05 4.69 5.72
C ASP A 75 0.57 5.03 5.49
N GLN A 76 -0.34 4.22 6.05
CA GLN A 76 -1.79 4.47 5.96
C GLN A 76 -2.21 5.80 6.60
N ARG A 77 -1.63 6.16 7.75
CA ARG A 77 -1.92 7.45 8.40
C ARG A 77 -1.44 8.62 7.55
N ASP A 78 -0.26 8.48 6.95
CA ASP A 78 0.34 9.51 6.10
C ASP A 78 -0.50 9.69 4.82
N TRP A 79 -0.89 8.59 4.18
CA TRP A 79 -1.80 8.59 3.03
C TRP A 79 -3.13 9.30 3.34
N ILE A 80 -3.78 9.00 4.48
CA ILE A 80 -5.03 9.68 4.88
C ILE A 80 -4.82 11.20 4.99
N ALA A 81 -3.71 11.64 5.59
CA ALA A 81 -3.39 13.04 5.75
C ALA A 81 -3.17 13.74 4.39
N VAL A 82 -2.41 13.10 3.49
CA VAL A 82 -2.15 13.60 2.13
C VAL A 82 -3.44 13.67 1.33
N ARG A 83 -4.22 12.58 1.26
CA ARG A 83 -5.52 12.53 0.58
C ARG A 83 -6.44 13.66 1.01
N ASN A 84 -6.55 13.89 2.33
CA ASN A 84 -7.39 14.96 2.87
C ASN A 84 -6.91 16.35 2.45
N ARG A 85 -5.58 16.59 2.50
CA ARG A 85 -4.96 17.88 2.15
C ARG A 85 -5.04 18.20 0.66
N GLU A 86 -4.77 17.22 -0.19
CA GLU A 86 -4.69 17.40 -1.64
C GLU A 86 -6.08 17.39 -2.30
N CYS A 87 -6.94 16.43 -1.96
CA CYS A 87 -8.25 16.33 -2.58
C CYS A 87 -9.28 17.31 -2.02
N ARG A 88 -9.15 17.74 -0.76
CA ARG A 88 -10.03 18.73 -0.11
C ARG A 88 -11.54 18.42 -0.28
N GLY A 89 -11.91 17.13 -0.25
CA GLY A 89 -13.29 16.68 -0.44
C GLY A 89 -13.80 16.63 -1.89
N LYS A 90 -12.96 16.90 -2.90
CA LYS A 90 -13.36 16.77 -4.31
C LYS A 90 -13.54 15.30 -4.68
N THR A 91 -14.75 14.92 -5.06
CA THR A 91 -15.13 13.52 -5.35
C THR A 91 -14.22 12.84 -6.36
N GLU A 92 -13.94 13.47 -7.50
CA GLU A 92 -13.13 12.87 -8.55
C GLU A 92 -11.68 12.62 -8.11
N CYS A 93 -11.09 13.56 -7.37
CA CYS A 93 -9.76 13.37 -6.79
C CYS A 93 -9.74 12.19 -5.82
N LEU A 94 -10.75 12.10 -4.95
CA LEU A 94 -10.86 11.01 -3.98
C LEU A 94 -11.02 9.65 -4.66
N LYS A 95 -11.82 9.57 -5.74
CA LYS A 95 -12.01 8.31 -6.49
C LYS A 95 -10.68 7.79 -7.04
N GLN A 96 -9.92 8.66 -7.69
CA GLN A 96 -8.61 8.31 -8.24
C GLN A 96 -7.60 7.96 -7.14
N ASP A 97 -7.65 8.66 -6.01
CA ASP A 97 -6.75 8.38 -4.88
C ASP A 97 -7.05 7.03 -4.21
N TYR A 98 -8.34 6.71 -4.03
CA TYR A 98 -8.76 5.39 -3.59
C TYR A 98 -8.37 4.29 -4.57
N GLU A 99 -8.54 4.48 -5.87
CA GLU A 99 -8.16 3.49 -6.88
C GLU A 99 -6.67 3.16 -6.81
N ARG A 100 -5.81 4.18 -6.69
CA ARG A 100 -4.37 3.99 -6.48
C ARG A 100 -4.10 3.22 -5.20
N ARG A 101 -4.73 3.62 -4.08
CA ARG A 101 -4.50 2.99 -2.78
C ARG A 101 -5.00 1.55 -2.72
N ILE A 102 -6.15 1.27 -3.30
CA ILE A 102 -6.73 -0.08 -3.42
C ILE A 102 -5.80 -0.95 -4.26
N THR A 103 -5.32 -0.45 -5.41
CA THR A 103 -4.37 -1.17 -6.26
C THR A 103 -3.11 -1.53 -5.48
N TYR A 104 -2.54 -0.55 -4.78
CA TYR A 104 -1.36 -0.73 -3.93
C TYR A 104 -1.58 -1.79 -2.83
N LEU A 105 -2.65 -1.65 -2.02
CA LEU A 105 -2.96 -2.58 -0.92
C LEU A 105 -3.35 -3.98 -1.40
N SER A 106 -3.84 -4.10 -2.64
CA SER A 106 -4.21 -5.39 -3.23
C SER A 106 -3.00 -6.25 -3.63
N HIS A 107 -1.81 -5.66 -3.69
CA HIS A 107 -0.63 -6.36 -4.18
C HIS A 107 -0.23 -7.52 -3.24
N PRO A 108 -0.16 -8.78 -3.72
CA PRO A 108 0.08 -9.94 -2.85
C PRO A 108 1.48 -9.93 -2.23
N LEU A 109 2.46 -9.35 -2.94
CA LEU A 109 3.85 -9.24 -2.49
C LEU A 109 4.15 -7.91 -1.77
N LEU A 110 3.13 -7.11 -1.43
CA LEU A 110 3.33 -5.77 -0.87
C LEU A 110 4.21 -5.77 0.38
N HIS A 111 4.07 -6.78 1.24
CA HIS A 111 4.83 -6.90 2.49
C HIS A 111 6.35 -7.08 2.30
N TRP A 112 6.80 -7.46 1.10
CA TRP A 112 8.22 -7.49 0.78
C TRP A 112 8.78 -6.14 0.38
N MET A 113 7.92 -5.19 0.01
CA MET A 113 8.33 -3.87 -0.47
C MET A 113 9.07 -3.10 0.61
N GLY A 114 10.09 -2.38 0.20
CA GLY A 114 10.89 -1.53 1.09
C GLY A 114 12.37 -1.61 0.79
N ARG A 115 13.11 -0.81 1.55
CA ARG A 115 14.58 -0.80 1.54
C ARG A 115 15.13 -1.72 2.62
N TYR A 116 16.16 -2.48 2.28
CA TYR A 116 16.95 -3.29 3.20
C TYR A 116 18.40 -2.81 3.14
N VAL A 117 19.08 -2.72 4.28
CA VAL A 117 20.39 -2.10 4.41
C VAL A 117 21.39 -3.07 4.99
N GLU A 118 22.58 -3.06 4.44
CA GLU A 118 23.77 -3.71 4.97
C GLU A 118 24.84 -2.64 5.21
N GLY A 119 25.44 -2.60 6.41
CA GLY A 119 26.37 -1.55 6.80
C GLY A 119 25.69 -0.31 7.39
N GLN A 120 26.39 0.84 7.40
CA GLN A 120 25.90 2.08 8.01
C GLN A 120 25.56 3.15 6.98
N CYS A 121 24.44 2.98 6.27
CA CYS A 121 23.96 4.03 5.37
C CYS A 121 23.48 5.27 6.18
N PRO A 122 23.80 6.51 5.74
CA PRO A 122 24.36 6.89 4.44
C PRO A 122 25.90 6.90 4.33
N LYS A 123 26.66 6.47 5.34
CA LYS A 123 28.13 6.59 5.36
C LYS A 123 28.83 5.52 4.51
N ASP A 124 28.60 4.26 4.86
CA ASP A 124 29.19 3.10 4.19
C ASP A 124 28.15 1.98 4.09
N GLY A 125 28.38 1.06 3.15
CA GLY A 125 27.50 -0.08 2.94
C GLY A 125 26.61 0.04 1.72
N ARG A 126 25.56 -0.77 1.71
CA ARG A 126 24.70 -1.00 0.55
C ARG A 126 23.25 -1.00 0.97
N PHE A 127 22.37 -0.61 0.06
CA PHE A 127 20.95 -0.83 0.22
C PHE A 127 20.37 -1.60 -0.94
N LEU A 128 19.37 -2.40 -0.63
CA LEU A 128 18.57 -3.20 -1.53
C LEU A 128 17.15 -2.65 -1.51
N ASP A 129 16.67 -2.13 -2.64
CA ASP A 129 15.28 -1.75 -2.82
C ASP A 129 14.52 -2.90 -3.48
N VAL A 130 13.35 -3.20 -2.92
CA VAL A 130 12.45 -4.25 -3.38
C VAL A 130 11.12 -3.61 -3.75
N THR A 131 10.72 -3.75 -5.00
CA THR A 131 9.49 -3.18 -5.55
C THR A 131 8.64 -4.26 -6.20
N PRO A 132 7.42 -4.53 -5.72
CA PRO A 132 6.53 -5.46 -6.38
C PRO A 132 6.01 -4.91 -7.71
N GLU A 133 5.90 -5.77 -8.71
CA GLU A 133 5.32 -5.43 -10.00
C GLU A 133 4.02 -6.18 -10.27
N LEU A 134 3.14 -5.57 -11.08
CA LEU A 134 1.83 -6.11 -11.44
C LEU A 134 1.86 -7.55 -12.01
N GLY A 135 3.00 -7.99 -12.55
CA GLY A 135 3.20 -9.36 -13.06
C GLY A 135 3.47 -10.42 -11.99
N GLY A 136 3.44 -10.09 -10.70
CA GLY A 136 3.75 -11.02 -9.61
C GLY A 136 5.26 -11.27 -9.42
N THR A 137 6.08 -10.39 -9.99
CA THR A 137 7.54 -10.36 -9.81
C THR A 137 7.92 -9.33 -8.76
N LEU A 138 9.12 -9.46 -8.21
CA LEU A 138 9.79 -8.38 -7.49
C LEU A 138 10.90 -7.83 -8.39
N ASP A 139 10.91 -6.52 -8.56
CA ASP A 139 12.06 -5.76 -9.01
C ASP A 139 12.98 -5.50 -7.81
N ILE A 140 14.28 -5.71 -8.02
CA ILE A 140 15.32 -5.78 -7.00
C ILE A 140 16.48 -4.93 -7.48
N GLN A 141 16.87 -3.93 -6.69
CA GLN A 141 17.96 -3.03 -7.04
C GLN A 141 18.92 -2.87 -5.85
N ILE A 142 20.20 -3.15 -6.05
CA ILE A 142 21.23 -2.97 -5.01
C ILE A 142 22.11 -1.78 -5.38
N TYR A 143 22.37 -0.90 -4.43
CA TYR A 143 23.18 0.30 -4.58
C TYR A 143 24.23 0.43 -3.47
N VAL A 144 25.30 1.19 -3.73
CA VAL A 144 26.20 1.69 -2.67
C VAL A 144 25.62 2.95 -2.05
N CYS A 145 25.75 3.10 -0.74
CA CYS A 145 25.40 4.33 -0.01
C CYS A 145 26.46 5.43 -0.22
N PRO A 146 26.11 6.74 -0.25
CA PRO A 146 24.79 7.37 -0.08
C PRO A 146 23.99 7.67 -1.36
N ASP A 147 24.61 7.63 -2.54
CA ASP A 147 24.02 8.15 -3.78
C ASP A 147 23.60 7.00 -4.72
N PRO A 148 22.31 6.82 -5.05
CA PRO A 148 21.90 5.84 -6.07
C PRO A 148 22.40 6.17 -7.49
N ARG A 149 22.72 7.45 -7.80
CA ARG A 149 23.12 7.86 -9.14
C ARG A 149 24.55 7.38 -9.44
N GLY A 150 24.64 6.37 -10.30
CA GLY A 150 25.91 5.82 -10.77
C GLY A 150 26.53 4.74 -9.87
N ASN A 151 25.90 4.39 -8.75
CA ASN A 151 26.40 3.38 -7.80
C ASN A 151 25.53 2.11 -7.74
N MET A 152 24.75 1.85 -8.79
CA MET A 152 23.95 0.64 -8.91
C MET A 152 24.86 -0.58 -9.11
N LEU A 153 24.70 -1.58 -8.26
CA LEU A 153 25.46 -2.83 -8.26
C LEU A 153 24.68 -3.99 -8.89
N LEU A 154 23.36 -3.97 -8.75
CA LEU A 154 22.45 -4.98 -9.31
C LEU A 154 21.15 -4.31 -9.71
N GLN A 155 20.63 -4.72 -10.86
CA GLN A 155 19.22 -4.56 -11.21
C GLN A 155 18.73 -5.89 -11.73
N GLY A 156 17.69 -6.43 -11.09
CA GLY A 156 17.15 -7.74 -11.44
C GLY A 156 15.67 -7.81 -11.12
N LYS A 157 14.98 -8.67 -11.85
CA LYS A 157 13.55 -8.92 -11.68
C LYS A 157 13.30 -10.40 -11.82
N ASN A 158 12.60 -10.99 -10.86
CA ASN A 158 12.12 -12.35 -10.99
C ASN A 158 10.95 -12.65 -10.03
N VAL A 159 10.36 -13.83 -10.17
CA VAL A 159 9.35 -14.37 -9.26
C VAL A 159 10.00 -14.79 -7.95
N LEU A 160 9.34 -14.50 -6.83
CA LEU A 160 9.69 -15.06 -5.52
C LEU A 160 9.08 -16.46 -5.40
N ASP A 161 9.91 -17.49 -5.29
CA ASP A 161 9.44 -18.88 -5.21
C ASP A 161 8.75 -19.20 -3.87
N GLY A 162 8.14 -20.38 -3.76
CA GLY A 162 7.47 -20.84 -2.53
C GLY A 162 8.41 -21.03 -1.33
N GLN A 163 9.72 -21.03 -1.56
CA GLN A 163 10.77 -21.06 -0.53
C GLN A 163 11.30 -19.66 -0.22
N ARG A 164 10.63 -18.61 -0.70
CA ARG A 164 11.00 -17.19 -0.54
C ARG A 164 12.36 -16.86 -1.15
N ARG A 165 12.69 -17.49 -2.27
CA ARG A 165 13.92 -17.21 -3.02
C ARG A 165 13.62 -16.51 -4.33
N LEU A 166 14.44 -15.53 -4.65
CA LEU A 166 14.47 -14.86 -5.94
C LEU A 166 15.86 -15.03 -6.53
N VAL A 167 15.94 -15.53 -7.76
CA VAL A 167 17.21 -15.78 -8.45
C VAL A 167 17.40 -14.77 -9.56
N VAL A 168 18.55 -14.08 -9.56
CA VAL A 168 18.98 -13.17 -10.63
C VAL A 168 20.20 -13.79 -11.32
N GLN A 169 20.16 -13.84 -12.65
CA GLN A 169 21.26 -14.34 -13.49
C GLN A 169 21.94 -13.16 -14.19
N GLU A 170 23.25 -13.05 -14.06
CA GLU A 170 24.06 -12.00 -14.68
C GLU A 170 25.13 -12.61 -15.59
N GLY A 171 25.09 -12.20 -16.86
CA GLY A 171 26.08 -12.59 -17.87
C GLY A 171 26.23 -14.10 -18.08
N GLY A 172 25.26 -14.91 -17.64
CA GLY A 172 25.27 -16.38 -17.72
C GLY A 172 26.33 -17.07 -16.86
N ARG A 173 27.06 -16.34 -16.01
CA ARG A 173 28.15 -16.88 -15.17
C ARG A 173 27.99 -16.59 -13.69
N CYS A 174 27.18 -15.60 -13.35
CA CYS A 174 26.89 -15.24 -11.98
C CYS A 174 25.41 -15.48 -11.69
N THR A 175 25.14 -16.36 -10.73
CA THR A 175 23.81 -16.54 -10.16
C THR A 175 23.80 -15.91 -8.77
N ARG A 176 22.95 -14.91 -8.58
CA ARG A 176 22.67 -14.32 -7.26
C ARG A 176 21.33 -14.81 -6.76
N THR A 177 21.31 -15.37 -5.56
CA THR A 177 20.07 -15.80 -4.90
C THR A 177 19.79 -14.87 -3.72
N LEU A 178 18.60 -14.28 -3.73
CA LEU A 178 18.08 -13.48 -2.63
C LEU A 178 17.09 -14.34 -1.85
N GLN A 179 17.46 -14.70 -0.63
CA GLN A 179 16.60 -15.40 0.32
C GLN A 179 15.89 -14.38 1.20
N PHE A 180 14.57 -14.33 1.10
CA PHE A 180 13.73 -13.43 1.89
C PHE A 180 13.29 -14.10 3.20
N ASP A 181 13.46 -13.35 4.28
CA ASP A 181 12.89 -13.58 5.61
C ASP A 181 12.19 -12.29 6.07
N THR A 182 11.43 -12.33 7.16
CA THR A 182 10.42 -11.30 7.50
C THR A 182 10.92 -9.85 7.41
N ASP A 183 12.10 -9.58 7.96
CA ASP A 183 12.76 -8.25 7.95
C ASP A 183 14.22 -8.33 7.47
N ARG A 184 14.57 -9.40 6.74
CA ARG A 184 15.94 -9.63 6.27
C ARG A 184 15.94 -10.24 4.88
N VAL A 185 16.88 -9.81 4.06
CA VAL A 185 17.22 -10.46 2.79
C VAL A 185 18.67 -10.88 2.84
N THR A 186 18.93 -12.17 2.64
CA THR A 186 20.30 -12.70 2.52
C THR A 186 20.60 -12.95 1.05
N VAL A 187 21.70 -12.37 0.57
CA VAL A 187 22.18 -12.54 -0.79
C VAL A 187 23.33 -13.53 -0.77
N SER A 188 23.30 -14.50 -1.68
CA SER A 188 24.39 -15.44 -1.92
C SER A 188 24.73 -15.52 -3.40
N ASP A 189 26.02 -15.63 -3.68
CA ASP A 189 26.56 -15.63 -5.03
C ASP A 189 27.18 -17.00 -5.37
N THR A 190 27.00 -17.47 -6.61
CA THR A 190 27.80 -18.56 -7.13
C THR A 190 29.25 -18.12 -7.38
N PRO A 191 30.21 -19.06 -7.45
CA PRO A 191 31.56 -18.74 -7.91
C PRO A 191 31.52 -18.01 -9.27
N GLY A 192 32.29 -16.92 -9.39
CA GLY A 192 32.37 -16.11 -10.62
C GLY A 192 31.60 -14.78 -10.58
N CYS A 193 30.82 -14.51 -9.53
CA CYS A 193 30.22 -13.19 -9.31
C CYS A 193 31.29 -12.17 -8.88
N ALA A 194 31.46 -11.12 -9.68
CA ALA A 194 32.38 -10.01 -9.40
C ALA A 194 31.74 -8.65 -9.75
N PRO A 195 31.65 -7.70 -8.80
CA PRO A 195 31.94 -7.86 -7.38
C PRO A 195 30.96 -8.86 -6.72
N SER A 196 31.39 -9.45 -5.60
CA SER A 196 30.50 -10.24 -4.76
C SER A 196 29.47 -9.34 -4.09
N LEU A 197 28.19 -9.70 -4.24
CA LEU A 197 27.07 -9.06 -3.54
C LEU A 197 26.55 -9.90 -2.37
N ALA A 198 27.22 -11.01 -2.05
CA ALA A 198 26.87 -11.81 -0.90
C ALA A 198 26.87 -10.96 0.38
N GLY A 199 25.86 -11.16 1.22
CA GLY A 199 25.58 -10.23 2.29
C GLY A 199 24.24 -10.45 2.97
N SER A 200 23.99 -9.72 4.06
CA SER A 200 22.74 -9.76 4.80
C SER A 200 22.19 -8.36 5.02
N PHE A 201 21.06 -8.08 4.40
CA PHE A 201 20.39 -6.78 4.42
C PHE A 201 19.24 -6.82 5.42
N THR A 202 19.20 -5.88 6.35
CA THR A 202 18.11 -5.73 7.32
C THR A 202 17.18 -4.62 6.90
N ARG A 203 15.87 -4.84 6.97
CA ARG A 203 14.87 -3.87 6.55
C ARG A 203 15.04 -2.53 7.27
N ASP A 204 15.11 -1.43 6.50
CA ASP A 204 15.13 -0.07 7.03
C ASP A 204 13.69 0.37 7.35
N PRO A 205 13.35 0.59 8.63
CA PRO A 205 12.01 0.99 9.03
C PRO A 205 11.61 2.36 8.48
N ARG A 206 12.56 3.23 8.13
CA ARG A 206 12.28 4.60 7.62
C ARG A 206 11.95 4.61 6.13
N ARG A 207 12.34 3.56 5.40
CA ARG A 207 12.18 3.42 3.95
C ARG A 207 11.41 2.14 3.60
N SER A 208 10.50 1.72 4.48
CA SER A 208 9.62 0.56 4.27
C SER A 208 8.22 0.89 4.81
N PRO A 209 7.14 0.76 3.99
CA PRO A 209 7.22 0.89 2.54
C PRO A 209 7.88 2.23 2.16
N PHE A 210 8.57 2.29 1.03
CA PHE A 210 8.88 3.58 0.41
C PHE A 210 7.85 3.79 -0.71
N GLU A 211 7.04 4.84 -0.60
CA GLU A 211 6.26 5.31 -1.75
C GLU A 211 7.27 6.01 -2.68
N ASN A 212 7.23 5.70 -3.98
CA ASN A 212 8.10 6.34 -4.97
C ASN A 212 7.90 7.87 -4.88
N GLU A 213 8.95 8.58 -4.45
CA GLU A 213 9.03 10.05 -4.49
C GLU A 213 9.08 10.55 -5.95
#